data_AF-A0A1I6WJK5-F1
#
_entry.id   AF-A0A1I6WJK5-F1
#
_cell.length_a   1.000
_cell.length_b   1.000
_cell.length_c   1.000
_cell.angle_alpha   90.00
_cell.angle_beta   90.00
_cell.angle_gamma   90.00
#
_symmetry.space_group_name_H-M   'P 1'
#
loop_
_entity.id
_entity.type
_entity.pdbx_description
1 polymer ?
#
loop_
_entity_poly.entity_id
_entity_poly.type
_entity_poly.pdbx_seq_one_letter_code
_entity_poly.pdbx_strand_id
1 'polypeptide(L)'
;MRSKTLVMAMHDVLPFANAVLRLEGRICKTYLTKNGYPSNLFQLIKLQNEQPELLLRLWHVAFDPILDTMKGKYMNFTSDGEILDLLKSELVTYTKTGKPSYTKANNAMKFYALVRQIGLPATKLLYNERTFYDAVKSLLDVGISKSHLQNLAKNPNGKVIPFVRMFELKMCDQMPSDYQIPVSQYSPKSGLHLVA
;
A
#
# COMPACT_ATOMS: atom_id res chain seq x y z
N MET A 1 -20.27 -30.62 18.44
CA MET A 1 -18.92 -31.10 18.82
C MET A 1 -18.01 -30.88 17.61
N ARG A 2 -17.06 -29.93 17.65
CA ARG A 2 -16.10 -29.72 16.54
C ARG A 2 -15.29 -31.02 16.38
N SER A 3 -15.09 -31.47 15.14
CA SER A 3 -14.35 -32.70 14.83
C SER A 3 -12.98 -32.70 15.52
N LYS A 4 -12.62 -33.80 16.21
CA LYS A 4 -11.33 -33.96 16.91
C LYS A 4 -10.13 -33.74 15.97
N THR A 5 -10.26 -34.04 14.68
CA THR A 5 -9.23 -33.79 13.67
C THR A 5 -8.99 -32.30 13.41
N LEU A 6 -10.02 -31.46 13.59
CA LEU A 6 -9.91 -30.01 13.43
C LEU A 6 -9.13 -29.35 14.57
N VAL A 7 -9.18 -29.96 15.77
CA VAL A 7 -8.52 -29.49 16.99
C VAL A 7 -7.02 -29.81 16.96
N MET A 8 -6.62 -30.92 16.33
CA MET A 8 -5.22 -31.33 16.24
C MET A 8 -4.37 -30.49 15.28
N ALA A 9 -4.97 -29.83 14.28
CA ALA A 9 -4.23 -29.07 13.27
C ALA A 9 -4.10 -27.56 13.59
N MET A 10 -4.74 -27.06 14.64
CA MET A 10 -5.01 -25.61 14.76
C MET A 10 -5.06 -25.07 16.21
N HIS A 11 -4.15 -25.46 17.10
CA HIS A 11 -4.12 -24.85 18.44
C HIS A 11 -3.71 -23.37 18.37
N ASP A 12 -2.65 -23.04 17.62
CA ASP A 12 -2.07 -21.70 17.63
C ASP A 12 -2.50 -20.81 16.46
N VAL A 13 -3.26 -21.35 15.51
CA VAL A 13 -3.76 -20.58 14.35
C VAL A 13 -4.69 -19.43 14.77
N LEU A 14 -5.53 -19.64 15.78
CA LEU A 14 -6.46 -18.60 16.26
C LEU A 14 -5.72 -17.45 16.96
N PRO A 15 -4.80 -17.70 17.92
CA PRO A 15 -3.91 -16.67 18.45
C PRO A 15 -3.05 -16.01 17.38
N PHE A 16 -2.50 -16.77 16.43
CA PHE A 16 -1.66 -16.25 15.35
C PHE A 16 -2.41 -15.30 14.42
N ALA A 17 -3.66 -15.64 14.05
CA ALA A 17 -4.48 -14.80 13.21
C ALA A 17 -4.94 -13.50 13.91
N ASN A 18 -4.80 -13.41 15.24
CA ASN A 18 -5.14 -12.22 15.97
C ASN A 18 -4.17 -11.08 15.60
N ALA A 19 -4.72 -9.94 15.19
CA ALA A 19 -3.97 -8.78 14.69
C ALA A 19 -3.16 -9.00 13.39
N VAL A 20 -3.42 -10.07 12.63
CA VAL A 20 -2.88 -10.25 11.27
C VAL A 20 -3.84 -9.67 10.24
N LEU A 21 -3.30 -8.94 9.27
CA LEU A 21 -4.05 -8.37 8.15
C LEU A 21 -3.89 -9.25 6.91
N ARG A 22 -5.02 -9.65 6.30
CA ARG A 22 -5.03 -10.33 5.00
C ARG A 22 -5.33 -9.33 3.88
N LEU A 23 -4.47 -9.31 2.86
CA LEU A 23 -4.61 -8.46 1.67
C LEU A 23 -5.05 -9.31 0.47
N GLU A 24 -6.32 -9.17 0.08
CA GLU A 24 -6.92 -9.90 -1.04
C GLU A 24 -7.24 -8.96 -2.20
N GLY A 25 -6.74 -9.29 -3.39
CA GLY A 25 -6.91 -8.49 -4.60
C GLY A 25 -7.58 -9.31 -5.70
N ARG A 26 -8.43 -8.67 -6.50
CA ARG A 26 -9.06 -9.29 -7.67
C ARG A 26 -8.33 -8.90 -8.94
N ILE A 27 -7.81 -9.88 -9.67
CA ILE A 27 -7.34 -9.69 -11.04
C ILE A 27 -8.47 -9.98 -12.01
N CYS A 28 -8.85 -8.97 -12.81
CA CYS A 28 -9.93 -9.09 -13.78
C CYS A 28 -9.49 -9.81 -15.06
N LYS A 29 -10.43 -10.50 -15.72
CA LYS A 29 -10.21 -11.17 -17.01
C LYS A 29 -9.54 -10.27 -18.05
N THR A 30 -9.97 -9.01 -18.11
CA THR A 30 -9.41 -8.00 -19.03
C THR A 30 -7.91 -7.77 -18.81
N TYR A 31 -7.45 -7.77 -17.55
CA TYR A 31 -6.03 -7.64 -17.25
C TYR A 31 -5.28 -8.88 -17.72
N LEU A 32 -5.80 -10.07 -17.43
CA LEU A 32 -5.19 -11.34 -17.84
C LEU A 32 -4.99 -11.38 -19.36
N THR A 33 -6.06 -11.17 -20.13
CA THR A 33 -6.02 -11.27 -21.59
C THR A 33 -5.12 -10.21 -22.23
N LYS A 34 -5.05 -8.99 -21.69
CA LYS A 34 -4.19 -7.92 -22.21
C LYS A 34 -2.70 -8.19 -21.97
N ASN A 35 -2.36 -8.90 -20.89
CA ASN A 35 -0.99 -9.20 -20.52
C ASN A 35 -0.57 -10.63 -20.92
N GLY A 36 -1.32 -11.28 -21.81
CA GLY A 36 -0.98 -12.61 -22.35
C GLY A 36 -1.25 -13.78 -21.40
N TYR A 37 -1.98 -13.57 -20.31
CA TYR A 37 -2.36 -14.65 -19.39
C TYR A 37 -3.62 -15.38 -19.87
N PRO A 38 -3.71 -16.70 -19.64
CA PRO A 38 -4.91 -17.46 -19.94
C PRO A 38 -6.07 -17.01 -19.06
N SER A 39 -7.25 -16.87 -19.65
CA SER A 39 -8.49 -16.58 -18.90
C SER A 39 -9.26 -17.85 -18.50
N ASN A 40 -8.88 -19.00 -19.05
CA ASN A 40 -9.41 -20.30 -18.65
C ASN A 40 -8.72 -20.78 -17.37
N LEU A 41 -9.50 -21.26 -16.40
CA LEU A 41 -9.01 -21.68 -15.09
C LEU A 41 -8.01 -22.84 -15.18
N PHE A 42 -8.28 -23.86 -15.98
CA PHE A 42 -7.39 -25.03 -16.09
C PHE A 42 -6.05 -24.66 -16.71
N GLN A 43 -6.06 -23.80 -17.72
CA GLN A 43 -4.84 -23.27 -18.32
C GLN A 43 -4.05 -22.40 -17.33
N LEU A 44 -4.75 -21.62 -16.49
CA LEU A 44 -4.11 -20.81 -15.46
C LEU A 44 -3.50 -21.68 -14.34
N ILE A 45 -4.16 -22.77 -13.95
CA ILE A 45 -3.62 -23.75 -13.00
C ILE A 45 -2.36 -24.40 -13.59
N LYS A 46 -2.40 -24.79 -14.87
CA LYS A 46 -1.22 -25.34 -15.55
C LYS A 46 -0.06 -24.33 -15.56
N LEU A 47 -0.35 -23.07 -15.89
CA LEU A 47 0.65 -21.99 -15.87
C LEU A 47 1.22 -21.74 -14.47
N GLN A 48 0.39 -21.81 -13.42
CA GLN A 48 0.86 -21.69 -12.03
C GLN A 48 1.75 -22.87 -11.62
N ASN A 49 1.49 -24.09 -12.11
CA ASN A 49 2.36 -25.23 -11.86
C ASN A 49 3.72 -25.09 -12.58
N GLU A 50 3.72 -24.53 -13.80
CA GLU A 50 4.94 -24.23 -14.57
C GLU A 50 5.70 -23.03 -13.99
N GLN A 51 4.99 -22.05 -13.44
CA GLN A 51 5.50 -20.82 -12.85
C GLN A 51 4.95 -20.65 -11.41
N PRO A 52 5.60 -21.24 -10.40
CA PRO A 52 5.14 -21.18 -9.01
C PRO A 52 4.94 -19.74 -8.48
N GLU A 53 5.70 -18.78 -9.01
CA GLU A 53 5.66 -17.36 -8.61
C GLU A 53 4.54 -16.55 -9.30
N LEU A 54 3.75 -17.14 -10.21
CA LEU A 54 2.76 -16.40 -10.99
C LEU A 54 1.74 -15.67 -10.10
N LEU A 55 1.15 -16.37 -9.11
CA LEU A 55 0.19 -15.75 -8.19
C LEU A 55 0.82 -14.66 -7.33
N LEU A 56 2.06 -14.84 -6.87
CA LEU A 56 2.78 -13.81 -6.12
C LEU A 56 3.03 -12.57 -6.99
N ARG A 57 3.44 -12.76 -8.24
CA ARG A 57 3.61 -11.67 -9.21
C ARG A 57 2.30 -10.92 -9.46
N LEU A 58 1.19 -11.63 -9.61
CA LEU A 58 -0.14 -11.02 -9.79
C LEU A 58 -0.59 -10.26 -8.53
N TRP A 59 -0.22 -10.75 -7.35
CA TRP A 59 -0.46 -10.05 -6.09
C TRP A 59 0.32 -8.73 -6.04
N HIS A 60 1.61 -8.74 -6.40
CA HIS A 60 2.45 -7.53 -6.49
C HIS A 60 1.87 -6.49 -7.45
N VAL A 61 1.41 -6.92 -8.63
CA VAL A 61 0.71 -6.03 -9.58
C VAL A 61 -0.49 -5.32 -8.93
N ALA A 62 -1.25 -6.02 -8.10
CA ALA A 62 -2.42 -5.45 -7.43
C ALA A 62 -2.06 -4.52 -6.26
N PHE A 63 -1.03 -4.87 -5.50
CA PHE A 63 -0.76 -4.26 -4.20
C PHE A 63 0.44 -3.31 -4.16
N ASP A 64 1.44 -3.47 -5.02
CA ASP A 64 2.61 -2.58 -5.05
C ASP A 64 2.22 -1.11 -5.21
N PRO A 65 1.28 -0.70 -6.09
CA PRO A 65 0.86 0.69 -6.17
C PRO A 65 0.27 1.22 -4.85
N ILE A 66 -0.44 0.37 -4.11
CA ILE A 66 -1.03 0.72 -2.81
C ILE A 66 0.09 0.84 -1.78
N LEU A 67 0.95 -0.17 -1.68
CA LEU A 67 2.04 -0.21 -0.71
C LEU A 67 3.07 0.90 -0.96
N ASP A 68 3.38 1.22 -2.20
CA ASP A 68 4.32 2.30 -2.56
C ASP A 68 3.78 3.67 -2.18
N THR A 69 2.48 3.91 -2.31
CA THR A 69 1.87 5.15 -1.79
C THR A 69 1.95 5.24 -0.26
N MET A 70 2.01 4.09 0.42
CA MET A 70 2.15 4.01 1.86
C MET A 70 3.60 4.19 2.32
N LYS A 71 4.59 3.77 1.51
CA LYS A 71 6.04 3.94 1.76
C LYS A 71 6.52 5.41 1.76
N GLY A 72 5.61 6.39 1.69
CA GLY A 72 5.92 7.81 1.71
C GLY A 72 7.04 8.13 2.70
N LYS A 73 8.07 8.83 2.22
CA LYS A 73 9.31 9.14 2.95
C LYS A 73 8.97 9.51 4.39
N TYR A 74 9.63 8.85 5.34
CA TYR A 74 9.51 9.11 6.78
C TYR A 74 9.74 10.59 7.06
N MET A 75 8.68 11.34 7.34
CA MET A 75 8.81 12.77 7.62
C MET A 75 8.24 13.04 9.00
N ASN A 76 9.03 12.70 10.01
CA ASN A 76 8.85 13.26 11.34
C ASN A 76 9.33 14.72 11.30
N PHE A 77 8.55 15.60 10.68
CA PHE A 77 8.86 17.02 10.76
C PHE A 77 8.63 17.48 12.19
N THR A 78 9.67 18.00 12.80
CA THR A 78 9.64 18.50 14.17
C THR A 78 9.20 19.97 14.18
N SER A 79 9.39 20.70 13.07
CA SER A 79 9.00 22.11 12.95
C SER A 79 8.56 22.52 11.54
N ASP A 80 7.81 23.63 11.46
CA ASP A 80 7.43 24.28 10.20
C ASP A 80 8.64 24.78 9.40
N GLY A 81 9.76 25.08 10.08
CA GLY A 81 11.01 25.47 9.44
C GLY A 81 11.63 24.34 8.62
N GLU A 82 11.66 23.12 9.17
CA GLU A 82 12.16 21.93 8.46
C GLU A 82 11.32 21.62 7.21
N ILE A 83 10.00 21.79 7.30
CA ILE A 83 9.10 21.63 6.15
C ILE A 83 9.42 22.68 5.08
N LEU A 84 9.56 23.94 5.49
CA LEU A 84 9.87 25.02 4.55
C LEU A 84 11.22 24.82 3.86
N ASP A 85 12.24 24.39 4.60
CA ASP A 85 13.58 24.16 4.05
C ASP A 85 13.59 22.98 3.07
N LEU A 86 12.86 21.91 3.37
CA LEU A 86 12.66 20.81 2.44
C LEU A 86 11.91 21.24 1.18
N LEU A 87 10.84 22.02 1.33
CA LEU A 87 10.11 22.55 0.17
C LEU A 87 11.02 23.43 -0.69
N LYS A 88 11.90 24.22 -0.07
CA LYS A 88 12.87 25.06 -0.80
C LYS A 88 13.94 24.23 -1.51
N SER A 89 14.41 23.12 -0.94
CA SER A 89 15.42 22.27 -1.58
C SER A 89 14.87 21.55 -2.81
N GLU A 90 13.65 21.01 -2.71
CA GLU A 90 13.05 20.17 -3.76
C GLU A 90 12.27 20.97 -4.82
N LEU A 91 11.65 22.09 -4.44
CA LEU A 91 10.81 22.91 -5.35
C LEU A 91 11.51 24.20 -5.81
N VAL A 92 12.83 24.29 -5.73
CA VAL A 92 13.58 25.42 -6.28
C VAL A 92 13.38 25.48 -7.79
N THR A 93 13.08 26.66 -8.30
CA THR A 93 13.04 26.93 -9.73
C THR A 93 14.07 28.00 -10.06
N TYR A 94 14.66 27.96 -11.25
CA TYR A 94 15.66 28.95 -11.66
C TYR A 94 15.02 29.95 -12.60
N THR A 95 15.23 31.24 -12.31
CA THR A 95 14.80 32.33 -13.19
C THR A 95 15.61 32.33 -14.49
N LYS A 96 15.14 33.04 -15.52
CA LYS A 96 15.88 33.21 -16.79
C LYS A 96 17.29 33.81 -16.59
N THR A 97 17.52 34.49 -15.47
CA THR A 97 18.81 35.08 -15.06
C THR A 97 19.66 34.13 -14.22
N GLY A 98 19.26 32.87 -14.04
CA GLY A 98 19.99 31.85 -13.27
C GLY A 98 19.86 31.97 -11.75
N LYS A 99 19.10 32.94 -11.23
CA LYS A 99 18.89 33.09 -9.78
C LYS A 99 17.85 32.09 -9.28
N PRO A 100 18.07 31.44 -8.11
CA PRO A 100 17.09 30.54 -7.52
C PRO A 100 15.83 31.31 -7.07
N SER A 101 14.68 30.72 -7.32
CA SER A 101 13.34 31.21 -6.98
C SER A 101 12.63 30.19 -6.11
N TYR A 102 12.25 30.64 -4.92
CA TYR A 102 11.54 29.84 -3.91
C TYR A 102 10.03 30.08 -3.91
N THR A 103 9.49 30.77 -4.91
CA THR A 103 8.06 31.10 -4.99
C THR A 103 7.19 29.84 -4.98
N LYS A 104 7.60 28.78 -5.70
CA LYS A 104 6.88 27.50 -5.72
C LYS A 104 6.87 26.84 -4.33
N ALA A 105 8.02 26.80 -3.66
CA ALA A 105 8.16 26.30 -2.29
C ALA A 105 7.28 27.08 -1.29
N ASN A 106 7.31 28.41 -1.36
CA ASN A 106 6.51 29.27 -0.48
C ASN A 106 5.01 29.09 -0.70
N ASN A 107 4.57 28.92 -1.95
CA ASN A 107 3.16 28.64 -2.26
C ASN A 107 2.73 27.26 -1.76
N ALA A 108 3.59 26.25 -1.90
CA ALA A 108 3.36 24.92 -1.35
C ALA A 108 3.25 24.96 0.19
N MET A 109 4.09 25.75 0.87
CA MET A 109 4.03 25.94 2.33
C MET A 109 2.74 26.61 2.77
N LYS A 110 2.27 27.65 2.04
CA LYS A 110 0.98 28.30 2.31
C LYS A 110 -0.18 27.31 2.18
N PHE A 111 -0.17 26.49 1.13
CA PHE A 111 -1.19 25.45 0.95
C PHE A 111 -1.14 24.41 2.08
N TYR A 112 0.06 23.94 2.46
CA TYR A 112 0.25 23.02 3.59
C TYR A 112 -0.29 23.58 4.91
N ALA A 113 0.03 24.84 5.23
CA ALA A 113 -0.45 25.52 6.43
C ALA A 113 -1.99 25.66 6.43
N LEU A 114 -2.59 25.96 5.28
CA LEU A 114 -4.05 26.05 5.14
C LEU A 114 -4.71 24.68 5.33
N VAL A 115 -4.19 23.63 4.70
CA VAL A 115 -4.68 22.25 4.88
C VAL A 115 -4.57 21.82 6.34
N ARG A 116 -3.52 22.23 7.05
CA ARG A 116 -3.38 21.99 8.49
C ARG A 116 -4.44 22.70 9.33
N GLN A 117 -4.83 23.91 8.94
CA GLN A 117 -5.77 24.71 9.72
C GLN A 117 -7.23 24.28 9.52
N ILE A 118 -7.65 24.05 8.27
CA ILE A 118 -9.07 23.83 7.93
C ILE A 118 -9.36 22.45 7.33
N GLY A 119 -8.32 21.68 7.00
CA GLY A 119 -8.44 20.36 6.39
C GLY A 119 -8.49 20.39 4.87
N LEU A 120 -8.13 19.25 4.28
CA LEU A 120 -8.05 19.08 2.82
C LEU A 120 -9.40 19.26 2.11
N PRO A 121 -10.55 18.75 2.62
CA PRO A 121 -11.85 18.95 1.98
C PRO A 121 -12.29 20.41 1.94
N ALA A 122 -12.14 21.14 3.05
CA ALA A 122 -12.48 22.56 3.11
C ALA A 122 -11.54 23.40 2.22
N THR A 123 -10.25 23.06 2.20
CA THR A 123 -9.27 23.72 1.32
C THR A 123 -9.62 23.54 -0.16
N LYS A 124 -10.13 22.36 -0.56
CA LYS A 124 -10.57 22.10 -1.94
C LYS A 124 -11.68 23.05 -2.41
N LEU A 125 -12.56 23.49 -1.49
CA LEU A 125 -13.65 24.42 -1.82
C LEU A 125 -13.16 25.86 -2.04
N LEU A 126 -12.00 26.23 -1.47
CA LEU A 126 -11.43 27.58 -1.59
C LEU A 126 -10.57 27.76 -2.85
N TYR A 127 -10.14 26.66 -3.47
CA TYR A 127 -9.26 26.67 -4.63
C TYR A 127 -10.04 26.26 -5.88
N ASN A 128 -9.65 26.81 -7.03
CA ASN A 128 -10.05 26.20 -8.29
C ASN A 128 -9.41 24.81 -8.43
N GLU A 129 -10.10 23.92 -9.14
CA GLU A 129 -9.75 22.50 -9.20
C GLU A 129 -8.31 22.25 -9.68
N ARG A 130 -7.89 22.96 -10.73
CA ARG A 130 -6.54 22.84 -11.29
C ARG A 130 -5.47 23.21 -10.26
N THR A 131 -5.61 24.38 -9.65
CA THR A 131 -4.63 24.90 -8.68
C THR A 131 -4.57 24.02 -7.43
N PHE A 132 -5.71 23.45 -7.01
CA PHE A 132 -5.75 22.50 -5.91
C PHE A 132 -4.91 21.26 -6.22
N TYR A 133 -5.12 20.61 -7.38
CA TYR A 133 -4.36 19.41 -7.72
C TYR A 133 -2.88 19.69 -8.00
N ASP A 134 -2.54 20.86 -8.57
CA ASP A 134 -1.15 21.27 -8.77
C ASP A 134 -0.43 21.51 -7.44
N ALA A 135 -1.10 22.09 -6.45
CA ALA A 135 -0.57 22.29 -5.10
C ALA A 135 -0.40 20.95 -4.36
N VAL A 136 -1.40 20.06 -4.43
CA VAL A 136 -1.31 18.70 -3.87
C VAL A 136 -0.16 17.93 -4.51
N LYS A 137 -0.03 17.98 -5.85
CA LYS A 137 1.05 17.32 -6.57
C LYS A 137 2.42 17.85 -6.14
N SER A 138 2.57 19.16 -5.98
CA SER A 138 3.83 19.76 -5.51
C SER A 138 4.25 19.24 -4.12
N LEU A 139 3.31 18.95 -3.22
CA LEU A 139 3.61 18.35 -1.91
C LEU A 139 3.93 16.85 -2.02
N LEU A 140 3.22 16.12 -2.90
CA LEU A 140 3.47 14.71 -3.16
C LEU A 140 4.86 14.48 -3.78
N ASP A 141 5.28 15.33 -4.73
CA ASP A 141 6.58 15.26 -5.40
C ASP A 141 7.74 15.42 -4.39
N VAL A 142 7.53 16.20 -3.31
CA VAL A 142 8.49 16.39 -2.21
C VAL A 142 8.53 15.20 -1.25
N GLY A 143 7.57 14.28 -1.37
CA GLY A 143 7.47 13.07 -0.54
C GLY A 143 6.48 13.18 0.63
N ILE A 144 5.67 14.24 0.70
CA ILE A 144 4.59 14.34 1.69
C ILE A 144 3.41 13.50 1.19
N SER A 145 3.06 12.42 1.90
CA SER A 145 2.02 11.49 1.46
C SER A 145 0.61 12.12 1.47
N LYS A 146 -0.27 11.64 0.58
CA LYS A 146 -1.67 12.10 0.52
C LYS A 146 -2.44 11.81 1.81
N SER A 147 -2.16 10.66 2.44
CA SER A 147 -2.77 10.28 3.72
C SER A 147 -2.34 11.21 4.86
N HIS A 148 -1.10 11.71 4.84
CA HIS A 148 -0.64 12.74 5.77
C HIS A 148 -1.45 14.02 5.61
N LEU A 149 -1.60 14.53 4.37
CA LEU A 149 -2.38 15.73 4.08
C LEU A 149 -3.85 15.61 4.49
N GLN A 150 -4.46 14.43 4.33
CA GLN A 150 -5.84 14.17 4.74
C GLN A 150 -6.04 14.19 6.26
N ASN A 151 -5.02 13.80 7.03
CA ASN A 151 -5.08 13.74 8.49
C ASN A 151 -4.49 14.98 9.18
N LEU A 152 -3.87 15.89 8.42
CA LEU A 152 -3.12 17.03 8.94
C LEU A 152 -3.94 17.94 9.87
N ALA A 153 -5.20 18.22 9.52
CA ALA A 153 -6.08 19.05 10.35
C ALA A 153 -6.61 18.35 11.61
N LYS A 154 -6.68 17.01 11.60
CA LYS A 154 -7.09 16.24 12.78
C LYS A 154 -6.00 16.22 13.83
N ASN A 155 -4.74 16.40 13.42
CA ASN A 155 -3.61 16.45 14.33
C ASN A 155 -2.58 17.52 13.90
N PRO A 156 -2.86 18.82 14.17
CA PRO A 156 -2.06 19.92 13.65
C PRO A 156 -0.61 19.94 14.15
N ASN A 157 -0.40 19.51 15.40
CA ASN A 157 0.89 19.49 16.09
C ASN A 157 1.35 18.08 16.45
N GLY A 158 0.47 17.08 16.35
CA GLY A 158 0.84 15.75 16.80
C GLY A 158 1.69 15.06 15.77
N LYS A 159 2.77 14.47 16.29
CA LYS A 159 3.62 13.50 15.64
C LYS A 159 2.73 12.49 14.91
N VAL A 160 2.55 12.68 13.60
CA VAL A 160 1.74 11.79 12.78
C VAL A 160 2.43 10.44 12.82
N ILE A 161 1.86 9.48 13.55
CA ILE A 161 2.32 8.10 13.53
C ILE A 161 1.97 7.59 12.14
N PRO A 162 2.97 7.32 11.27
CA PRO A 162 2.68 6.84 9.93
C PRO A 162 1.95 5.52 10.07
N PHE A 163 0.92 5.29 9.26
CA PHE A 163 0.19 4.01 9.26
C PHE A 163 1.11 2.81 8.96
N VAL A 164 2.28 3.05 8.34
CA VAL A 164 3.35 2.06 8.15
C VAL A 164 3.95 1.55 9.48
N ARG A 165 3.73 2.24 10.60
CA ARG A 165 4.00 1.71 11.95
C ARG A 165 2.88 0.81 12.48
N MET A 166 1.72 0.69 11.81
CA MET A 166 0.61 -0.13 12.29
C MET A 166 0.72 -1.62 11.95
N PHE A 167 1.49 -2.02 10.93
CA PHE A 167 1.72 -3.44 10.66
C PHE A 167 3.05 -3.69 9.96
N GLU A 168 3.74 -4.74 10.40
CA GLU A 168 4.92 -5.30 9.77
C GLU A 168 4.48 -6.28 8.67
N LEU A 169 4.92 -6.07 7.43
CA LEU A 169 4.57 -6.95 6.31
C LEU A 169 5.55 -8.14 6.26
N LYS A 170 5.18 -9.25 6.91
CA LYS A 170 5.95 -10.50 6.88
C LYS A 170 5.44 -11.41 5.75
N MET A 171 6.17 -11.46 4.64
CA MET A 171 5.82 -12.32 3.50
C MET A 171 6.26 -13.77 3.66
N CYS A 172 7.27 -14.04 4.48
CA CYS A 172 7.84 -15.38 4.66
C CYS A 172 7.20 -16.16 5.81
N ASP A 173 6.65 -15.47 6.81
CA ASP A 173 6.09 -16.08 8.02
C ASP A 173 4.55 -16.03 8.00
N GLN A 174 3.94 -16.62 6.95
CA GLN A 174 2.49 -16.58 6.75
C GLN A 174 1.70 -17.64 7.55
N MET A 175 2.40 -18.52 8.26
CA MET A 175 1.80 -19.60 9.02
C MET A 175 2.47 -19.74 10.38
N PRO A 176 1.72 -20.17 11.42
CA PRO A 176 2.30 -20.62 12.68
C PRO A 176 3.36 -21.70 12.46
N SER A 177 4.34 -21.79 13.36
CA SER A 177 5.40 -22.80 13.29
C SER A 177 4.88 -24.23 13.46
N ASP A 178 3.73 -24.41 14.12
CA ASP A 178 3.08 -25.70 14.34
C ASP A 178 2.07 -26.05 13.22
N TYR A 179 1.92 -25.20 12.20
CA TYR A 179 0.94 -25.42 11.14
C TYR A 179 1.29 -26.66 10.30
N GLN A 180 0.38 -27.62 10.24
CA GLN A 180 0.47 -28.79 9.37
C GLN A 180 -0.59 -28.72 8.27
N ILE A 181 -0.16 -28.88 7.02
CA ILE A 181 -1.08 -28.90 5.87
C ILE A 181 -2.05 -30.09 6.03
N PRO A 182 -3.37 -29.86 6.04
CA PRO A 182 -4.33 -30.94 6.17
C PRO A 182 -4.24 -31.85 4.95
N VAL A 183 -3.92 -33.12 5.19
CA VAL A 183 -3.94 -34.14 4.13
C VAL A 183 -5.38 -34.50 3.85
N SER A 184 -5.82 -34.28 2.61
CA SER A 184 -7.15 -34.68 2.18
C SER A 184 -7.31 -36.19 2.35
N GLN A 185 -8.42 -36.61 2.96
CA GLN A 185 -8.80 -38.03 3.01
C GLN A 185 -9.04 -38.63 1.62
N TYR A 186 -9.18 -37.78 0.60
CA TYR A 186 -9.36 -38.13 -0.81
C TYR A 186 -8.06 -38.01 -1.63
N SER A 187 -6.95 -37.57 -1.03
CA SER A 187 -5.62 -37.71 -1.66
C SER A 187 -5.25 -39.20 -1.65
N PRO A 188 -4.79 -39.76 -2.77
CA PRO A 188 -4.79 -41.20 -2.96
C PRO A 188 -3.82 -41.86 -1.98
N LYS A 189 -4.37 -42.60 -1.02
CA LYS A 189 -3.66 -43.65 -0.29
C LYS A 189 -3.60 -44.85 -1.21
N SER A 190 -2.49 -45.00 -1.94
CA SER A 190 -2.08 -46.20 -2.68
C SER A 190 -3.23 -47.07 -3.21
N GLY A 191 -3.72 -46.77 -4.41
CA GLY A 191 -4.69 -47.63 -5.10
C GLY A 191 -5.63 -46.84 -5.99
N LEU A 192 -5.41 -46.96 -7.30
CA LEU A 192 -6.21 -46.42 -8.42
C LEU A 192 -6.01 -44.93 -8.73
N HIS A 193 -5.31 -44.70 -9.85
CA HIS A 193 -5.26 -43.42 -10.55
C HIS A 193 -6.22 -43.46 -11.73
N LEU A 194 -7.07 -42.45 -11.88
CA LEU A 194 -7.73 -42.18 -13.15
C LEU A 194 -6.74 -41.43 -14.04
N VAL A 195 -6.36 -42.07 -15.14
CA VAL A 195 -5.68 -41.44 -16.27
C VAL A 195 -6.77 -40.87 -17.17
N ALA A 196 -6.85 -39.54 -17.24
CA ALA A 196 -7.52 -38.79 -18.30
C ALA A 196 -6.96 -37.36 -18.33
#